data_AF-A0A9X8VDY0-F1
#
_entry.id   AF-A0A9X8VDY0-F1
#
_cell.length_a   1.000
_cell.length_b   1.000
_cell.length_c   1.000
_cell.angle_alpha   90.00
_cell.angle_beta   90.00
_cell.angle_gamma   90.00
#
_symmetry.space_group_name_H-M   'P 1'
#
loop_
_entity.id
_entity.type
_entity.pdbx_description
1 polymer ?
#
loop_
_entity_poly.entity_id
_entity_poly.type
_entity_poly.pdbx_seq_one_letter_code
_entity_poly.pdbx_strand_id
1 'polypeptide(L)' 'ADVGVDTTRKIITSLTQHASRKQLKDAEALYGKLKEEMSEILAKVDRPLDVSGKTPYVILMVGVNGVGKTTTIGKLARQ' A
#
# COMPACT_ATOMS: atom_id res chain seq x y z
N ALA A 1 12.38 6.02 1.53
CA ALA A 1 11.49 6.45 0.44
C ALA A 1 11.58 5.38 -0.63
N ASP A 2 10.71 4.38 -0.52
CA ASP A 2 10.91 3.03 -1.07
C ASP A 2 9.76 2.60 -1.99
N VAL A 3 9.13 3.57 -2.66
CA VAL A 3 7.95 3.35 -3.53
C VAL A 3 8.37 2.88 -4.93
N GLY A 4 9.66 2.98 -5.26
CA GLY A 4 10.22 2.65 -6.57
C GLY A 4 10.08 3.80 -7.58
N VAL A 5 11.01 3.85 -8.54
CA VAL A 5 11.08 4.94 -9.54
C VAL A 5 9.84 4.94 -10.44
N ASP A 6 9.38 3.77 -10.87
CA ASP A 6 8.25 3.64 -11.80
C ASP A 6 6.95 4.12 -11.16
N THR A 7 6.67 3.67 -9.93
CA THR A 7 5.49 4.11 -9.17
C THR A 7 5.54 5.61 -8.93
N THR A 8 6.71 6.15 -8.58
CA THR A 8 6.89 7.59 -8.35
C THR A 8 6.60 8.40 -9.63
N ARG A 9 7.12 7.97 -10.79
CA ARG A 9 6.84 8.61 -12.08
C ARG A 9 5.35 8.59 -12.40
N LYS A 10 4.70 7.43 -12.22
CA LYS A 10 3.26 7.28 -12.47
C LYS A 10 2.43 8.26 -11.65
N ILE A 11 2.73 8.36 -10.35
CA ILE A 11 2.04 9.29 -9.44
C ILE A 11 2.25 10.74 -9.89
N ILE A 12 3.50 11.15 -10.17
CA ILE A 12 3.81 12.52 -10.60
C ILE A 12 3.09 12.88 -11.92
N THR A 13 3.08 11.97 -12.90
CA THR A 13 2.39 12.18 -14.17
C THR A 13 0.88 12.35 -13.94
N SER A 14 0.26 11.50 -13.13
CA SER A 14 -1.17 11.61 -12.83
C SER A 14 -1.52 12.93 -12.13
N LEU A 15 -0.71 13.31 -11.13
CA LEU A 15 -0.88 14.58 -10.42
C LEU A 15 -0.76 15.80 -11.37
N THR A 16 0.21 15.76 -12.28
CA THR A 16 0.43 16.86 -13.24
C THR A 16 -0.70 16.95 -14.27
N GLN A 17 -1.27 15.83 -14.70
CA GLN A 17 -2.39 15.80 -15.65
C GLN A 17 -3.70 16.30 -15.04
N HIS A 18 -3.96 15.95 -13.78
CA HIS A 18 -5.22 16.27 -13.11
C HIS A 18 -5.23 17.61 -12.37
N ALA A 19 -4.06 18.22 -12.13
CA ALA A 19 -3.97 19.50 -11.44
C ALA A 19 -4.07 20.68 -12.41
N SER A 20 -5.02 21.58 -12.16
CA SER A 20 -5.03 22.90 -12.82
C SER A 20 -3.81 23.73 -12.42
N ARG A 21 -3.41 24.71 -13.26
CA ARG A 21 -2.29 25.64 -12.95
C ARG A 21 -2.42 26.35 -11.59
N LYS A 22 -3.65 26.53 -11.09
CA LYS A 22 -3.94 27.12 -9.78
C LYS A 22 -3.70 26.11 -8.64
N GLN A 23 -4.12 24.85 -8.83
CA GLN A 23 -3.93 23.78 -7.85
C GLN A 23 -2.48 23.32 -7.75
N LEU A 24 -1.69 23.39 -8.84
CA LEU A 24 -0.24 23.13 -8.79
C LEU A 24 0.53 24.11 -7.88
N LYS A 25 -0.06 25.26 -7.55
CA LYS A 25 0.50 26.25 -6.63
C LYS A 25 -0.01 26.10 -5.19
N ASP A 26 -0.95 25.18 -4.97
CA ASP A 26 -1.53 24.89 -3.67
C ASP A 26 -0.99 23.55 -3.17
N ALA A 27 -0.10 23.62 -2.18
CA ALA A 27 0.56 22.44 -1.63
C ALA A 27 -0.40 21.49 -0.91
N GLU A 28 -1.45 22.00 -0.25
CA GLU A 28 -2.43 21.17 0.45
C GLU A 28 -3.30 20.40 -0.54
N ALA A 29 -3.77 21.08 -1.58
CA ALA A 29 -4.54 20.42 -2.64
C ALA A 29 -3.73 19.32 -3.34
N LEU A 30 -2.45 19.55 -3.59
CA LEU A 30 -1.56 18.57 -4.20
C LEU A 30 -1.32 17.36 -3.29
N TYR A 31 -1.14 17.60 -1.99
CA TYR A 31 -0.98 16.53 -1.00
C TYR A 31 -2.26 15.68 -0.88
N GLY A 32 -3.42 16.31 -0.90
CA GLY A 32 -4.72 15.61 -0.94
C GLY A 32 -4.83 14.70 -2.16
N LYS A 33 -4.50 15.21 -3.35
CA LYS A 33 -4.52 14.42 -4.59
C LYS A 33 -3.50 13.28 -4.58
N LEU A 34 -2.32 13.50 -4.02
CA LEU A 34 -1.31 12.44 -3.85
C LEU A 34 -1.84 11.28 -3.00
N LYS A 35 -2.51 11.59 -1.89
CA LYS A 35 -3.09 10.56 -1.01
C LYS A 35 -4.17 9.75 -1.72
N GLU A 36 -5.02 10.41 -2.50
CA GLU A 36 -6.06 9.77 -3.32
C GLU A 36 -5.43 8.79 -4.32
N GLU A 37 -4.46 9.26 -5.11
CA GLU A 37 -3.74 8.43 -6.10
C GLU A 37 -3.06 7.21 -5.47
N MET A 38 -2.39 7.39 -4.34
CA MET A 38 -1.77 6.26 -3.61
C MET A 38 -2.82 5.27 -3.12
N SER A 39 -3.95 5.75 -2.64
CA SER A 39 -5.05 4.90 -2.16
C SER A 39 -5.68 4.10 -3.30
N GLU A 40 -5.89 4.72 -4.47
CA GLU A 40 -6.41 4.05 -5.66
C GLU A 40 -5.47 2.96 -6.20
N ILE A 41 -4.16 3.16 -6.08
CA ILE A 41 -3.17 2.13 -6.45
C ILE A 41 -3.32 0.91 -5.53
N LEU A 42 -3.40 1.13 -4.22
CA LEU A 42 -3.49 0.05 -3.24
C LEU A 42 -4.84 -0.68 -3.25
N ALA A 43 -5.94 0.05 -3.47
CA ALA A 43 -7.29 -0.52 -3.48
C ALA A 43 -7.49 -1.64 -4.52
N LYS A 44 -6.68 -1.67 -5.58
CA LYS A 44 -6.74 -2.71 -6.63
C LYS A 44 -6.22 -4.08 -6.17
N VAL A 45 -5.39 -4.09 -5.13
CA VAL A 45 -4.72 -5.30 -4.63
C VAL A 45 -5.03 -5.59 -3.16
N ASP A 46 -5.71 -4.67 -2.48
CA ASP A 46 -6.15 -4.85 -1.11
C ASP A 46 -7.20 -5.96 -1.05
N ARG A 47 -6.86 -7.06 -0.38
CA ARG A 47 -7.73 -8.21 -0.15
C ARG A 47 -7.53 -8.70 1.28
N PRO A 48 -8.60 -8.83 2.07
CA PRO A 48 -8.49 -9.33 3.43
C PRO A 48 -8.05 -10.80 3.44
N LEU A 49 -7.39 -11.20 4.53
CA LEU A 49 -7.11 -12.61 4.79
C LEU A 49 -8.42 -13.31 5.16
N ASP A 50 -8.90 -14.18 4.27
CA ASP A 50 -10.05 -15.03 4.52
C ASP A 50 -9.59 -16.44 4.90
N VAL A 51 -9.75 -16.79 6.18
CA VAL A 51 -9.44 -18.12 6.72
C VAL A 51 -10.68 -19.01 6.83
N SER A 52 -11.84 -18.55 6.32
CA SER A 52 -13.04 -19.37 6.29
C SER A 52 -12.89 -20.51 5.27
N GLY A 53 -13.43 -21.68 5.60
CA GLY A 53 -13.37 -22.87 4.73
C GLY A 53 -12.71 -24.08 5.40
N LYS A 54 -11.69 -24.64 4.75
CA LYS A 54 -11.10 -25.92 5.17
C LYS A 54 -10.34 -25.78 6.48
N THR A 55 -10.63 -26.69 7.41
CA THR A 55 -9.93 -26.82 8.67
C THR A 55 -9.08 -28.10 8.69
N PRO A 56 -7.80 -28.02 9.12
CA PRO A 56 -7.09 -26.83 9.57
C PRO A 56 -6.66 -25.90 8.41
N TYR A 57 -6.67 -24.59 8.67
CA TYR A 57 -6.10 -23.58 7.77
C TYR A 57 -4.61 -23.39 8.10
N VAL A 58 -3.73 -23.73 7.15
CA VAL A 58 -2.27 -23.74 7.39
C VAL A 58 -1.60 -22.55 6.71
N ILE A 59 -0.90 -21.72 7.48
CA ILE A 59 -0.13 -20.56 6.99
C ILE A 59 1.37 -20.85 7.11
N LEU A 60 2.09 -20.81 5.98
CA LEU A 60 3.55 -20.90 5.94
C LEU A 60 4.16 -19.50 5.85
N MET A 61 4.97 -19.12 6.86
CA MET A 61 5.66 -17.84 6.89
C MET A 61 7.07 -17.95 6.30
N VAL A 62 7.37 -17.16 5.27
CA VAL A 62 8.66 -17.13 4.57
C VAL A 62 9.28 -15.73 4.55
N GLY A 63 10.60 -15.64 4.37
CA GLY A 63 11.33 -14.37 4.32
C GLY A 63 12.75 -14.49 4.90
N VAL A 64 13.58 -13.46 4.71
CA VAL A 64 14.98 -13.47 5.17
C VAL A 64 15.08 -13.33 6.70
N ASN A 65 16.27 -13.59 7.26
CA ASN A 65 16.49 -13.46 8.71
C ASN A 65 16.33 -11.99 9.16
N GLY A 66 15.72 -11.77 10.31
CA GLY A 66 15.55 -10.43 10.89
C GLY A 66 14.30 -9.65 10.47
N VAL A 67 13.52 -10.08 9.47
CA VAL A 67 12.30 -9.33 9.01
C VAL A 67 11.07 -9.45 9.93
N GLY A 68 11.22 -10.11 11.09
CA GLY A 68 10.12 -10.23 12.06
C GLY A 68 9.13 -11.37 11.79
N LYS A 69 9.52 -12.44 11.10
CA LYS A 69 8.67 -13.63 10.85
C LYS A 69 8.05 -14.19 12.14
N THR A 70 8.89 -14.53 13.13
CA THR A 70 8.45 -15.10 14.41
C THR A 70 7.57 -14.14 15.20
N THR A 71 7.92 -12.85 15.21
CA THR A 71 7.11 -11.80 15.85
C THR A 71 5.73 -11.68 15.21
N THR A 72 5.65 -11.80 13.87
CA THR A 72 4.38 -11.73 13.13
C THR A 72 3.50 -12.95 13.39
N ILE A 73 4.09 -14.15 13.51
CA ILE A 73 3.38 -15.37 13.93
C ILE A 73 2.71 -15.14 15.30
N GLY A 74 3.46 -14.60 16.27
CA GLY A 74 2.91 -14.32 17.60
C GLY A 74 1.79 -13.27 17.62
N LYS A 75 1.84 -12.28 16.71
CA LYS A 75 0.76 -11.29 16.54
C LYS A 75 -0.49 -11.93 15.93
N LEU A 76 -0.33 -12.72 14.87
CA LEU A 76 -1.44 -13.42 14.22
C LEU A 76 -2.10 -14.46 15.13
N ALA A 77 -1.33 -15.15 15.97
CA ALA A 77 -1.85 -16.13 16.91
C ALA A 77 -2.61 -15.51 18.11
N ARG A 78 -2.48 -14.20 18.34
CA ARG A 78 -3.17 -13.46 19.41
C ARG A 78 -4.39 -12.68 18.93
N GLN A 79 -4.55 -12.49 17.61
CA GLN A 79 -5.77 -11.94 17.01
C GLN A 79 -6.90 -12.96 17.09
#